data_AF-A0A7X1I6U9-F1
#
_entry.id   AF-A0A7X1I6U9-F1
#
_cell.length_a   1.000
_cell.length_b   1.000
_cell.length_c   1.000
_cell.angle_alpha   90.00
_cell.angle_beta   90.00
_cell.angle_gamma   90.00
#
_symmetry.space_group_name_H-M   'P 1'
#
loop_
_entity.id
_entity.type
_entity.pdbx_description
1 polymer ?
#
loop_
_entity_poly.entity_id
_entity_poly.type
_entity_poly.pdbx_seq_one_letter_code
_entity_poly.pdbx_strand_id
1 'polypeptide(L)'
;MSRTRGTWNSPGVWLAGAVLAVVLALTAYLALSGDDDGHSSAGKGGAHPSASGSVTPGPTYTEPDDWIEPDRWSALPRGEHTDRYGNQVVYPHTTEGAVAMLAAANSTDVEGGRTLRDEQLANYHSYVARADQTAQNAENVELASIDADKQMHQSMGLPAGSDLPSGAYVRNTVIAYKVIKASRDEVSVWLLAKITKKAGETQKETASYTRTLMAGVWQDGDWKMSSAALVRASQQTDGQPKPEMAAPGDAKFNEVGWVAIREAS
;
A
#
# COMPACT_ATOMS: atom_id res chain seq x y z
N MET A 1 34.65 48.08 24.84
CA MET A 1 34.39 47.11 25.94
C MET A 1 33.22 46.25 25.49
N SER A 2 33.45 45.14 24.79
CA SER A 2 33.75 43.78 25.29
C SER A 2 32.54 43.00 25.86
N ARG A 3 32.07 42.04 25.03
CA ARG A 3 31.79 40.61 25.31
C ARG A 3 30.58 40.15 26.15
N THR A 4 29.64 39.49 25.44
CA THR A 4 29.02 38.14 25.61
C THR A 4 28.65 37.55 26.98
N ARG A 5 27.41 37.00 27.04
CA ARG A 5 26.94 35.71 27.64
C ARG A 5 25.48 35.51 27.14
N GLY A 6 24.97 34.41 26.60
CA GLY A 6 25.46 33.04 26.45
C GLY A 6 24.84 32.09 27.49
N THR A 7 23.61 31.60 27.26
CA THR A 7 22.99 30.37 27.84
C THR A 7 21.79 29.99 26.93
N TRP A 8 21.92 29.08 25.96
CA TRP A 8 21.72 27.62 26.08
C TRP A 8 20.49 27.24 26.93
N ASN A 9 19.39 26.88 26.26
CA ASN A 9 18.39 25.95 26.76
C ASN A 9 18.00 25.01 25.60
N SER A 10 18.17 23.72 25.87
CA SER A 10 18.28 22.61 24.94
C SER A 10 16.93 22.18 24.33
N PRO A 11 16.86 21.79 23.05
CA PRO A 11 15.77 20.95 22.54
C PRO A 11 16.16 19.50 22.84
N GLY A 12 15.63 18.94 23.91
CA GLY A 12 15.90 17.55 24.27
C GLY A 12 14.85 17.03 25.24
N VAL A 13 14.40 15.81 24.97
CA VAL A 13 13.42 15.00 25.73
C VAL A 13 11.96 15.19 25.29
N TRP A 14 11.65 14.68 24.09
CA TRP A 14 10.38 13.99 23.75
C TRP A 14 10.61 13.09 22.52
N LEU A 15 11.57 12.16 22.60
CA LEU A 15 11.81 11.13 21.59
C LEU A 15 12.05 9.77 22.28
N ALA A 16 11.13 9.41 23.17
CA ALA A 16 11.06 8.07 23.75
C ALA A 16 9.57 7.70 23.82
N GLY A 17 9.09 6.88 22.87
CA GLY A 17 7.75 6.29 22.95
C GLY A 17 6.90 6.25 21.68
N ALA A 18 7.47 6.36 20.47
CA ALA A 18 6.70 6.16 19.23
C ALA A 18 7.53 5.36 18.22
N VAL A 19 7.66 4.05 18.44
CA VAL A 19 8.28 3.13 17.49
C VAL A 19 7.30 2.01 17.20
N LEU A 20 7.06 1.80 15.89
CA LEU A 20 6.35 0.69 15.23
C LEU A 20 4.82 0.72 15.20
N ALA A 21 4.27 1.66 14.44
CA ALA A 21 3.01 1.45 13.72
C ALA A 21 3.34 0.97 12.29
N VAL A 22 3.82 -0.27 12.14
CA VAL A 22 3.78 -0.99 10.85
C VAL A 22 2.37 -1.55 10.66
N VAL A 23 1.39 -0.66 10.78
CA VAL A 23 0.01 -1.02 10.48
C VAL A 23 -0.15 -0.83 8.98
N LEU A 24 -0.23 -1.97 8.30
CA LEU A 24 -0.38 -2.06 6.86
C LEU A 24 -1.57 -1.20 6.39
N ALA A 25 -1.32 -0.40 5.35
CA ALA A 25 -2.13 0.54 4.56
C ALA A 25 -3.62 0.82 4.89
N LEU A 26 -4.38 -0.14 5.41
CA LEU A 26 -5.81 0.03 5.70
C LEU A 26 -6.09 0.89 6.94
N THR A 27 -5.23 0.87 7.96
CA THR A 27 -5.44 1.74 9.14
C THR A 27 -4.97 3.17 8.89
N ALA A 28 -4.06 3.35 7.93
CA ALA A 28 -3.71 4.65 7.39
C ALA A 28 -4.89 5.31 6.66
N TYR A 29 -5.82 4.54 6.08
CA TYR A 29 -7.01 5.07 5.40
C TYR A 29 -7.90 5.92 6.32
N LEU A 30 -7.99 5.60 7.62
CA LEU A 30 -8.87 6.34 8.54
C LEU A 30 -8.17 7.37 9.42
N ALA A 31 -6.84 7.28 9.57
CA ALA A 31 -6.05 8.30 10.22
C ALA A 31 -5.59 9.43 9.27
N LEU A 32 -5.53 9.19 7.96
CA LEU A 32 -5.04 10.15 6.95
C LEU A 32 -6.10 10.63 5.96
N SER A 33 -7.37 10.21 6.06
CA SER A 33 -8.46 10.80 5.28
C SER A 33 -8.94 12.17 5.82
N GLY A 34 -8.20 12.77 6.76
CA GLY A 34 -8.42 14.14 7.21
C GLY A 34 -7.41 15.08 6.57
N ASP A 35 -7.91 15.99 5.72
CA ASP A 35 -7.23 17.18 5.18
C ASP A 35 -6.13 16.95 4.11
N ASP A 36 -6.50 16.27 3.03
CA ASP A 36 -5.97 16.62 1.70
C ASP A 36 -7.15 16.55 0.72
N ASP A 37 -7.83 17.68 0.52
CA ASP A 37 -8.94 17.86 -0.42
C ASP A 37 -8.45 17.74 -1.87
N GLY A 38 -7.99 16.55 -2.25
CA GLY A 38 -7.83 16.14 -3.64
C GLY A 38 -9.12 15.51 -4.10
N HIS A 39 -9.99 16.28 -4.75
CA HIS A 39 -11.12 15.73 -5.51
C HIS A 39 -10.59 14.73 -6.55
N SER A 40 -10.53 13.46 -6.15
CA SER A 40 -10.12 12.38 -7.02
C SER A 40 -11.29 12.10 -7.94
N SER A 41 -11.15 12.44 -9.22
CA SER A 41 -12.03 11.91 -10.25
C SER A 41 -11.98 10.38 -10.17
N ALA A 42 -13.08 9.78 -9.74
CA ALA A 42 -13.26 8.34 -9.83
C ALA A 42 -12.97 7.94 -11.28
N GLY A 43 -12.11 6.93 -11.48
CA GLY A 43 -11.83 6.41 -12.81
C GLY A 43 -13.15 6.17 -13.56
N LYS A 44 -13.23 6.70 -14.78
CA LYS A 44 -14.45 6.79 -15.60
C LYS A 44 -14.86 5.42 -16.16
N GLY A 45 -15.15 4.45 -15.28
CA GLY A 45 -15.76 3.17 -15.63
C GLY A 45 -17.28 3.24 -15.51
N GLY A 46 -17.94 4.00 -16.39
CA GLY A 46 -19.40 4.08 -16.45
C GLY A 46 -19.96 3.05 -17.43
N ALA A 47 -20.55 1.95 -16.93
CA ALA A 47 -21.30 1.02 -17.76
C ALA A 47 -22.67 1.62 -18.14
N HIS A 48 -22.87 1.93 -19.42
CA HIS A 48 -24.19 2.21 -19.99
C HIS A 48 -24.79 0.91 -20.55
N PRO A 49 -26.06 0.56 -20.27
CA PRO A 49 -26.71 -0.57 -20.92
C PRO A 49 -27.27 -0.08 -22.27
N SER A 50 -26.75 -0.63 -23.38
CA SER A 50 -27.40 -0.54 -24.69
C SER A 50 -27.59 -1.95 -25.24
N ALA A 51 -28.86 -2.31 -25.43
CA ALA A 51 -29.28 -3.59 -25.96
C ALA A 51 -29.23 -3.62 -27.50
N SER A 52 -28.98 -4.83 -28.00
CA SER A 52 -29.30 -5.36 -29.34
C SER A 52 -28.33 -5.03 -30.48
N GLY A 53 -27.53 -6.03 -30.84
CA GLY A 53 -26.80 -6.13 -32.11
C GLY A 53 -25.86 -7.34 -32.09
N SER A 54 -26.05 -8.27 -33.01
CA SER A 54 -25.18 -9.45 -33.20
C SER A 54 -23.77 -9.00 -33.61
N VAL A 55 -22.77 -9.18 -32.73
CA VAL A 55 -21.38 -8.75 -32.99
C VAL A 55 -20.38 -9.78 -32.44
N THR A 56 -19.49 -10.24 -33.32
CA THR A 56 -18.24 -10.96 -33.01
C THR A 56 -17.50 -10.29 -31.86
N PRO A 57 -16.82 -10.99 -30.93
CA PRO A 57 -16.17 -10.33 -29.78
C PRO A 57 -15.09 -9.35 -30.24
N GLY A 58 -15.46 -8.08 -30.42
CA GLY A 58 -14.52 -6.97 -30.43
C GLY A 58 -14.09 -6.70 -28.98
N PRO A 59 -12.91 -6.09 -28.77
CA PRO A 59 -12.52 -5.67 -27.43
C PRO A 59 -13.62 -4.77 -26.85
N THR A 60 -14.24 -5.22 -25.76
CA THR A 60 -15.31 -4.50 -25.03
C THR A 60 -14.81 -3.27 -24.27
N TYR A 61 -13.52 -2.93 -24.43
CA TYR A 61 -12.90 -1.76 -23.83
C TYR A 61 -12.55 -0.76 -24.93
N THR A 62 -13.26 0.36 -24.95
CA THR A 62 -12.81 1.56 -25.64
C THR A 62 -12.04 2.39 -24.62
N GLU A 63 -10.76 2.58 -24.91
CA GLU A 63 -9.90 3.46 -24.13
C GLU A 63 -10.49 4.89 -24.14
N PRO A 64 -10.64 5.54 -22.97
CA PRO A 64 -11.12 6.92 -22.92
C PRO A 64 -10.24 7.85 -23.75
N ASP A 65 -10.84 8.86 -24.40
CA ASP A 65 -10.12 9.82 -25.24
C ASP A 65 -9.02 10.61 -24.47
N ASP A 66 -9.12 10.67 -23.14
CA ASP A 66 -8.18 11.33 -22.24
C ASP A 66 -7.15 10.38 -21.61
N TRP A 67 -7.10 9.12 -22.01
CA TRP A 67 -6.11 8.17 -21.51
C TRP A 67 -4.69 8.48 -22.01
N ILE A 68 -3.74 8.47 -21.09
CA ILE A 68 -2.32 8.60 -21.37
C ILE A 68 -1.57 7.36 -20.86
N GLU A 69 -0.95 6.63 -21.77
CA GLU A 69 -0.15 5.45 -21.45
C GLU A 69 1.00 5.81 -20.48
N PRO A 70 1.26 4.98 -19.44
CA PRO A 70 2.41 5.17 -18.58
C PRO A 70 3.75 5.16 -19.33
N ASP A 71 4.58 6.17 -19.12
CA ASP A 71 5.91 6.29 -19.75
C ASP A 71 6.87 5.17 -19.28
N ARG A 72 6.63 4.63 -18.08
CA ARG A 72 7.46 3.61 -17.44
C ARG A 72 6.59 2.55 -16.80
N TRP A 73 6.95 1.30 -17.07
CA TRP A 73 6.31 0.13 -16.52
C TRP A 73 7.37 -0.87 -16.06
N SER A 74 6.98 -1.73 -15.12
CA SER A 74 7.80 -2.83 -14.62
C SER A 74 6.93 -4.06 -14.42
N ALA A 75 7.44 -5.21 -14.86
CA ALA A 75 6.90 -6.52 -14.50
C ALA A 75 7.67 -7.00 -13.27
N LEU A 76 7.03 -6.93 -12.09
CA LEU A 76 7.68 -7.31 -10.85
C LEU A 76 7.89 -8.83 -10.78
N PRO A 77 9.06 -9.30 -10.31
CA PRO A 77 9.31 -10.73 -10.16
C PRO A 77 8.39 -11.34 -9.11
N ARG A 78 8.04 -12.62 -9.27
CA ARG A 78 7.35 -13.41 -8.25
C ARG A 78 8.35 -13.94 -7.23
N GLY A 79 7.87 -14.25 -6.03
CA GLY A 79 8.66 -15.02 -5.06
C GLY A 79 8.84 -16.46 -5.55
N GLU A 80 10.01 -17.05 -5.28
CA GLU A 80 10.32 -18.42 -5.70
C GLU A 80 9.52 -19.49 -4.93
N HIS A 81 9.05 -19.14 -3.73
CA HIS A 81 8.35 -20.06 -2.84
C HIS A 81 7.07 -19.46 -2.26
N THR A 82 6.18 -20.32 -1.77
CA THR A 82 5.06 -19.93 -0.92
C THR A 82 5.31 -20.45 0.48
N ASP A 83 5.21 -19.59 1.48
CA ASP A 83 5.43 -19.99 2.86
C ASP A 83 4.17 -20.61 3.51
N ARG A 84 4.26 -20.94 4.81
CA ARG A 84 3.15 -21.56 5.56
C ARG A 84 1.93 -20.66 5.73
N TYR A 85 2.06 -19.36 5.47
CA TYR A 85 0.98 -18.37 5.56
C TYR A 85 0.32 -18.13 4.19
N GLY A 86 0.76 -18.83 3.14
CA GLY A 86 0.24 -18.66 1.79
C GLY A 86 0.87 -17.49 1.03
N ASN A 87 1.94 -16.90 1.57
CA ASN A 87 2.59 -15.73 1.01
C ASN A 87 3.78 -16.11 0.12
N GLN A 88 3.93 -15.41 -1.01
CA GLN A 88 5.12 -15.55 -1.85
C GLN A 88 6.35 -14.98 -1.14
N VAL A 89 7.43 -15.73 -1.08
CA VAL A 89 8.69 -15.38 -0.40
C VAL A 89 9.88 -15.78 -1.25
N VAL A 90 11.10 -15.42 -0.83
CA VAL A 90 12.35 -15.64 -1.57
C VAL A 90 12.29 -14.90 -2.90
N TYR A 91 12.16 -13.58 -2.80
CA TYR A 91 12.23 -12.71 -3.96
C TYR A 91 13.68 -12.52 -4.40
N PRO A 92 13.95 -12.29 -5.70
CA PRO A 92 15.31 -12.04 -6.18
C PRO A 92 15.99 -10.88 -5.45
N HIS A 93 17.30 -10.99 -5.21
CA HIS A 93 18.11 -9.94 -4.57
C HIS A 93 18.38 -8.76 -5.54
N THR A 94 17.31 -8.09 -5.97
CA THR A 94 17.31 -6.93 -6.86
C THR A 94 16.37 -5.86 -6.32
N THR A 95 16.45 -4.64 -6.86
CA THR A 95 15.50 -3.57 -6.52
C THR A 95 14.07 -3.98 -6.82
N GLU A 96 13.83 -4.61 -7.97
CA GLU A 96 12.51 -5.08 -8.39
C GLU A 96 12.00 -6.20 -7.49
N GLY A 97 12.88 -7.09 -6.98
CA GLY A 97 12.52 -8.08 -5.98
C GLY A 97 12.13 -7.47 -4.64
N ALA A 98 12.80 -6.38 -4.23
CA ALA A 98 12.40 -5.63 -3.03
C ALA A 98 11.02 -5.00 -3.22
N VAL A 99 10.80 -4.35 -4.37
CA VAL A 99 9.51 -3.73 -4.72
C VAL A 99 8.41 -4.78 -4.80
N ALA A 100 8.67 -5.95 -5.38
CA ALA A 100 7.74 -7.07 -5.43
C ALA A 100 7.31 -7.51 -4.03
N MET A 101 8.26 -7.73 -3.12
CA MET A 101 7.98 -8.07 -1.73
C MET A 101 7.16 -6.98 -1.03
N LEU A 102 7.56 -5.71 -1.17
CA LEU A 102 6.84 -4.59 -0.55
C LEU A 102 5.42 -4.43 -1.12
N ALA A 103 5.24 -4.65 -2.42
CA ALA A 103 3.94 -4.63 -3.07
C ALA A 103 3.05 -5.78 -2.60
N ALA A 104 3.60 -6.99 -2.47
CA ALA A 104 2.88 -8.15 -1.93
C ALA A 104 2.47 -7.92 -0.47
N ALA A 105 3.39 -7.43 0.37
CA ALA A 105 3.11 -7.12 1.77
C ALA A 105 2.05 -6.03 1.97
N ASN A 106 1.87 -5.15 0.98
CA ASN A 106 0.90 -4.06 1.02
C ASN A 106 -0.41 -4.40 0.30
N SER A 107 -0.47 -5.46 -0.50
CA SER A 107 -1.68 -5.88 -1.19
C SER A 107 -2.54 -6.75 -0.28
N THR A 108 -3.86 -6.58 -0.34
CA THR A 108 -4.83 -7.39 0.42
C THR A 108 -6.06 -7.65 -0.42
N ASP A 109 -6.67 -8.83 -0.23
CA ASP A 109 -7.95 -9.19 -0.82
C ASP A 109 -8.82 -9.85 0.25
N VAL A 110 -9.83 -9.11 0.71
CA VAL A 110 -10.75 -9.54 1.75
C VAL A 110 -12.12 -9.75 1.11
N GLU A 111 -12.49 -11.02 0.97
CA GLU A 111 -13.77 -11.46 0.40
C GLU A 111 -14.25 -12.71 1.16
N GLY A 112 -15.57 -12.82 1.34
CA GLY A 112 -16.20 -13.95 2.02
C GLY A 112 -15.74 -14.09 3.48
N GLY A 113 -15.21 -15.27 3.84
CA GLY A 113 -14.79 -15.60 5.21
C GLY A 113 -13.36 -15.20 5.59
N ARG A 114 -12.63 -14.49 4.72
CA ARG A 114 -11.31 -13.96 5.06
C ARG A 114 -11.46 -12.68 5.85
N THR A 115 -10.61 -12.49 6.86
CA THR A 115 -10.58 -11.25 7.64
C THR A 115 -9.32 -10.46 7.34
N LEU A 116 -9.40 -9.14 7.54
CA LEU A 116 -8.21 -8.29 7.43
C LEU A 116 -7.15 -8.65 8.47
N ARG A 117 -7.59 -9.14 9.64
CA ARG A 117 -6.71 -9.64 10.70
C ARG A 117 -5.83 -10.78 10.22
N ASP A 118 -6.41 -11.76 9.54
CA ASP A 118 -5.66 -12.93 9.07
C ASP A 118 -4.60 -12.53 8.04
N GLU A 119 -4.97 -11.67 7.08
CA GLU A 119 -4.06 -11.16 6.06
C GLU A 119 -2.92 -10.32 6.67
N GLN A 120 -3.21 -9.45 7.64
CA GLN A 120 -2.18 -8.64 8.30
C GLN A 120 -1.20 -9.48 9.14
N LEU A 121 -1.71 -10.47 9.88
CA LEU A 121 -0.85 -11.37 10.67
C LEU A 121 -0.01 -12.28 9.78
N ALA A 122 -0.59 -12.80 8.69
CA ALA A 122 0.15 -13.54 7.67
C ALA A 122 1.30 -12.70 7.12
N ASN A 123 1.03 -11.45 6.69
CA ASN A 123 2.04 -10.53 6.17
C ASN A 123 3.11 -10.19 7.21
N TYR A 124 2.73 -9.98 8.47
CA TYR A 124 3.68 -9.72 9.55
C TYR A 124 4.70 -10.86 9.70
N HIS A 125 4.22 -12.10 9.75
CA HIS A 125 5.11 -13.24 9.93
C HIS A 125 5.95 -13.55 8.68
N SER A 126 5.42 -13.26 7.48
CA SER A 126 6.08 -13.57 6.21
C SER A 126 7.14 -12.53 5.85
N TYR A 127 6.85 -11.25 6.07
CA TYR A 127 7.59 -10.15 5.46
C TYR A 127 8.33 -9.26 6.45
N VAL A 128 8.01 -9.25 7.75
CA VAL A 128 8.72 -8.38 8.70
C VAL A 128 10.07 -8.96 9.09
N ALA A 129 11.09 -8.11 9.15
CA ALA A 129 12.45 -8.51 9.53
C ALA A 129 12.48 -9.06 10.96
N ARG A 130 13.33 -10.06 11.22
CA ARG A 130 13.42 -10.74 12.53
C ARG A 130 13.61 -9.78 13.70
N ALA A 131 14.40 -8.72 13.53
CA ALA A 131 14.64 -7.72 14.56
C ALA A 131 13.36 -6.97 14.98
N ASP A 132 12.39 -6.87 14.07
CA ASP A 132 11.10 -6.22 14.29
C ASP A 132 10.01 -7.26 14.71
N GLN A 133 10.32 -8.56 14.71
CA GLN A 133 9.42 -9.64 15.12
C GLN A 133 9.46 -9.92 16.63
N THR A 134 9.27 -8.89 17.45
CA THR A 134 9.18 -9.04 18.92
C THR A 134 7.77 -9.43 19.36
N ALA A 135 7.62 -10.06 20.53
CA ALA A 135 6.31 -10.41 21.09
C ALA A 135 5.40 -9.17 21.25
N GLN A 136 5.98 -8.04 21.68
CA GLN A 136 5.23 -6.77 21.78
C GLN A 136 4.75 -6.28 20.42
N ASN A 137 5.58 -6.39 19.39
CA ASN A 137 5.19 -5.96 18.04
C ASN A 137 4.12 -6.88 17.45
N ALA A 138 4.18 -8.18 17.72
CA ALA A 138 3.15 -9.12 17.32
C ALA A 138 1.81 -8.78 17.96
N GLU A 139 1.80 -8.51 19.28
CA GLU A 139 0.60 -8.06 20.00
C GLU A 139 0.05 -6.73 19.43
N ASN A 140 0.93 -5.76 19.18
CA ASN A 140 0.51 -4.47 18.60
C ASN A 140 -0.10 -4.63 17.21
N VAL A 141 0.47 -5.50 16.38
CA VAL A 141 -0.07 -5.81 15.05
C VAL A 141 -1.42 -6.51 15.16
N GLU A 142 -1.56 -7.47 16.07
CA GLU A 142 -2.84 -8.13 16.30
C GLU A 142 -3.93 -7.13 16.72
N LEU A 143 -3.66 -6.28 17.71
CA LEU A 143 -4.60 -5.25 18.15
C LEU A 143 -4.95 -4.26 17.03
N ALA A 144 -3.94 -3.78 16.30
CA ALA A 144 -4.15 -2.87 15.18
C ALA A 144 -4.96 -3.51 14.05
N SER A 145 -4.80 -4.81 13.83
CA SER A 145 -5.53 -5.56 12.81
C SER A 145 -7.01 -5.75 13.16
N ILE A 146 -7.31 -5.95 14.45
CA ILE A 146 -8.69 -5.99 14.97
C ILE A 146 -9.35 -4.63 14.76
N ASP A 147 -8.65 -3.54 15.05
CA ASP A 147 -9.22 -2.20 14.87
C ASP A 147 -9.39 -1.83 13.40
N ALA A 148 -8.46 -2.22 12.53
CA ALA A 148 -8.58 -2.07 11.08
C ALA A 148 -9.79 -2.84 10.53
N ASP A 149 -10.04 -4.05 11.04
CA ASP A 149 -11.19 -4.85 10.64
C ASP A 149 -12.51 -4.20 11.05
N LYS A 150 -12.63 -3.72 12.31
CA LYS A 150 -13.82 -2.96 12.76
C LYS A 150 -14.08 -1.73 11.89
N GLN A 151 -13.02 -1.00 11.59
CA GLN A 151 -13.03 0.20 10.76
C GLN A 151 -13.48 -0.08 9.33
N MET A 152 -12.98 -1.18 8.74
CA MET A 152 -13.38 -1.66 7.42
C MET A 152 -14.88 -1.98 7.37
N HIS A 153 -15.39 -2.74 8.35
CA HIS A 153 -16.83 -3.03 8.49
C HIS A 153 -17.69 -1.77 8.62
N GLN A 154 -17.28 -0.84 9.50
CA GLN A 154 -17.96 0.45 9.68
C GLN A 154 -18.03 1.22 8.36
N SER A 155 -16.94 1.23 7.59
CA SER A 155 -16.89 1.91 6.28
C SER A 155 -17.80 1.27 5.22
N MET A 156 -18.26 0.04 5.45
CA MET A 156 -19.19 -0.72 4.61
C MET A 156 -20.62 -0.66 5.14
N GLY A 157 -20.86 -0.01 6.29
CA GLY A 157 -22.16 -0.01 6.96
C GLY A 157 -22.51 -1.37 7.58
N LEU A 158 -21.51 -2.20 7.87
CA LEU A 158 -21.66 -3.53 8.45
C LEU A 158 -21.37 -3.51 9.95
N PRO A 159 -22.00 -4.39 10.75
CA PRO A 159 -21.58 -4.63 12.13
C PRO A 159 -20.11 -5.04 12.20
N ALA A 160 -19.40 -4.56 13.21
CA ALA A 160 -18.00 -4.95 13.39
C ALA A 160 -17.86 -6.45 13.65
N GLY A 161 -16.96 -7.11 12.90
CA GLY A 161 -16.64 -8.54 13.05
C GLY A 161 -17.72 -9.50 12.54
N SER A 162 -18.75 -9.02 11.83
CA SER A 162 -19.68 -9.91 11.11
C SER A 162 -19.04 -10.40 9.82
N ASP A 163 -19.39 -11.60 9.36
CA ASP A 163 -18.97 -12.05 8.02
C ASP A 163 -19.38 -11.04 6.93
N LEU A 164 -18.53 -10.89 5.90
CA LEU A 164 -18.88 -10.08 4.74
C LEU A 164 -20.05 -10.73 3.99
N PRO A 165 -21.12 -9.97 3.64
CA PRO A 165 -22.23 -10.52 2.88
C PRO A 165 -21.81 -10.90 1.47
N SER A 166 -22.63 -11.72 0.79
CA SER A 166 -22.34 -12.15 -0.59
C SER A 166 -22.06 -10.96 -1.52
N GLY A 167 -20.97 -11.07 -2.29
CA GLY A 167 -20.50 -10.04 -3.21
C GLY A 167 -19.90 -8.80 -2.54
N ALA A 168 -19.71 -8.81 -1.23
CA ALA A 168 -18.96 -7.78 -0.53
C ALA A 168 -17.47 -8.13 -0.49
N TYR A 169 -16.63 -7.13 -0.73
CA TYR A 169 -15.18 -7.29 -0.70
C TYR A 169 -14.47 -5.95 -0.48
N VAL A 170 -13.22 -6.03 -0.04
CA VAL A 170 -12.24 -4.94 -0.02
C VAL A 170 -10.93 -5.45 -0.61
N ARG A 171 -10.44 -4.77 -1.64
CA ARG A 171 -9.16 -5.09 -2.29
C ARG A 171 -8.24 -3.89 -2.24
N ASN A 172 -7.03 -4.10 -1.77
CA ASN A 172 -5.94 -3.14 -1.91
C ASN A 172 -4.92 -3.72 -2.89
N THR A 173 -4.71 -3.07 -4.02
CA THR A 173 -3.79 -3.53 -5.06
C THR A 173 -2.74 -2.47 -5.30
N VAL A 174 -1.46 -2.81 -5.11
CA VAL A 174 -0.36 -1.91 -5.45
C VAL A 174 -0.20 -1.87 -6.98
N ILE A 175 -0.38 -0.69 -7.56
CA ILE A 175 -0.43 -0.48 -9.02
C ILE A 175 0.76 0.30 -9.57
N ALA A 176 1.50 0.99 -8.70
CA ALA A 176 2.70 1.70 -9.11
C ALA A 176 3.64 1.91 -7.93
N TYR A 177 4.89 2.22 -8.25
CA TYR A 177 5.89 2.59 -7.26
C TYR A 177 6.79 3.73 -7.74
N LYS A 178 7.45 4.37 -6.78
CA LYS A 178 8.51 5.34 -7.03
C LYS A 178 9.65 5.07 -6.06
N VAL A 179 10.80 4.70 -6.59
CA VAL A 179 12.01 4.46 -5.78
C VAL A 179 12.51 5.77 -5.18
N ILE A 180 12.77 5.76 -3.88
CA ILE A 180 13.39 6.87 -3.13
C ILE A 180 14.89 6.61 -3.06
N LYS A 181 15.25 5.41 -2.59
CA LYS A 181 16.64 4.95 -2.53
C LYS A 181 16.68 3.46 -2.84
N ALA A 182 17.69 3.06 -3.60
CA ALA A 182 18.02 1.67 -3.81
C ALA A 182 19.52 1.46 -3.56
N SER A 183 19.82 0.40 -2.85
CA SER A 183 21.14 -0.16 -2.67
C SER A 183 21.03 -1.68 -2.76
N ARG A 184 22.17 -2.38 -2.68
CA ARG A 184 22.15 -3.85 -2.75
C ARG A 184 21.20 -4.44 -1.71
N ASP A 185 21.35 -4.05 -0.43
CA ASP A 185 20.69 -4.71 0.69
C ASP A 185 19.56 -3.87 1.32
N GLU A 186 19.22 -2.71 0.76
CA GLU A 186 18.16 -1.83 1.27
C GLU A 186 17.51 -1.05 0.12
N VAL A 187 16.17 -1.06 0.10
CA VAL A 187 15.35 -0.33 -0.88
C VAL A 187 14.22 0.38 -0.14
N SER A 188 14.00 1.65 -0.47
CA SER A 188 12.86 2.43 0.00
C SER A 188 12.08 3.00 -1.17
N VAL A 189 10.76 2.93 -1.08
CA VAL A 189 9.83 3.32 -2.15
C VAL A 189 8.60 4.02 -1.60
N TRP A 190 8.02 4.87 -2.43
CA TRP A 190 6.59 5.14 -2.36
C TRP A 190 5.85 4.06 -3.15
N LEU A 191 4.80 3.50 -2.57
CA LEU A 191 3.83 2.65 -3.26
C LEU A 191 2.56 3.45 -3.50
N LEU A 192 1.98 3.30 -4.67
CA LEU A 192 0.63 3.75 -5.00
C LEU A 192 -0.26 2.51 -5.10
N ALA A 193 -1.32 2.49 -4.31
CA ALA A 193 -2.28 1.41 -4.31
C ALA A 193 -3.69 1.92 -4.65
N LYS A 194 -4.45 1.08 -5.35
CA LYS A 194 -5.87 1.26 -5.60
C LYS A 194 -6.63 0.42 -4.58
N ILE A 195 -7.47 1.08 -3.80
CA ILE A 195 -8.42 0.42 -2.91
C ILE A 195 -9.75 0.35 -3.63
N THR A 196 -10.26 -0.85 -3.88
CA THR A 196 -11.65 -1.07 -4.32
C THR A 196 -12.47 -1.71 -3.22
N LYS A 197 -13.71 -1.26 -3.10
CA LYS A 197 -14.63 -1.71 -2.06
C LYS A 197 -16.03 -1.85 -2.63
N LYS A 198 -16.70 -2.95 -2.28
CA LYS A 198 -18.10 -3.21 -2.58
C LYS A 198 -18.77 -3.78 -1.34
N ALA A 199 -19.89 -3.21 -0.89
CA ALA A 199 -20.54 -3.60 0.36
C ALA A 199 -21.54 -4.77 0.23
N GLY A 200 -21.70 -5.34 -0.97
CA GLY A 200 -22.59 -6.45 -1.25
C GLY A 200 -22.92 -6.54 -2.73
N GLU A 201 -23.53 -7.64 -3.17
CA GLU A 201 -23.77 -7.97 -4.59
C GLU A 201 -24.41 -6.83 -5.41
N THR A 202 -25.40 -6.14 -4.84
CA THR A 202 -26.15 -5.06 -5.50
C THR A 202 -25.60 -3.66 -5.22
N GLN A 203 -24.58 -3.54 -4.37
CA GLN A 203 -23.99 -2.25 -4.01
C GLN A 203 -23.01 -1.77 -5.07
N LYS A 204 -22.92 -0.45 -5.25
CA LYS A 204 -21.96 0.14 -6.16
C LYS A 204 -20.53 -0.06 -5.63
N GLU A 205 -19.63 -0.46 -6.52
CA GLU A 205 -18.21 -0.49 -6.22
C GLU A 205 -17.66 0.94 -6.17
N THR A 206 -16.84 1.21 -5.16
CA THR A 206 -16.10 2.46 -5.00
C THR A 206 -14.61 2.18 -5.09
N ALA A 207 -13.86 3.13 -5.66
CA ALA A 207 -12.41 3.06 -5.73
C ALA A 207 -11.78 4.34 -5.20
N SER A 208 -10.67 4.21 -4.49
CA SER A 208 -9.81 5.31 -4.06
C SER A 208 -8.34 4.93 -4.22
N TYR A 209 -7.45 5.90 -4.11
CA TYR A 209 -6.01 5.66 -4.15
C TYR A 209 -5.38 5.99 -2.79
N THR A 210 -4.33 5.25 -2.46
CA THR A 210 -3.51 5.51 -1.28
C THR A 210 -2.04 5.48 -1.65
N ARG A 211 -1.25 6.25 -0.90
CA ARG A 211 0.20 6.32 -1.05
C ARG A 211 0.88 5.97 0.26
N THR A 212 1.78 4.99 0.22
CA THR A 212 2.47 4.49 1.41
C THR A 212 3.98 4.52 1.22
N LEU A 213 4.69 5.04 2.21
CA LEU A 213 6.15 4.94 2.28
C LEU A 213 6.51 3.56 2.83
N MET A 214 7.33 2.81 2.12
CA MET A 214 7.78 1.49 2.56
C MET A 214 9.28 1.31 2.34
N ALA A 215 9.89 0.47 3.16
CA ALA A 215 11.30 0.14 3.04
C ALA A 215 11.55 -1.32 3.41
N GLY A 216 12.41 -1.97 2.61
CA GLY A 216 12.84 -3.34 2.79
C GLY A 216 14.35 -3.44 2.93
N VAL A 217 14.80 -4.47 3.64
CA VAL A 217 16.20 -4.87 3.78
C VAL A 217 16.37 -6.31 3.33
N TRP A 218 17.51 -6.63 2.75
CA TRP A 218 17.86 -8.01 2.45
C TRP A 218 18.29 -8.72 3.74
N GLN A 219 17.62 -9.81 4.08
CA GLN A 219 17.87 -10.59 5.29
C GLN A 219 17.67 -12.08 5.02
N ASP A 220 18.66 -12.89 5.38
CA ASP A 220 18.59 -14.35 5.36
C ASP A 220 18.13 -14.95 4.01
N GLY A 221 18.50 -14.31 2.89
CA GLY A 221 18.17 -14.78 1.55
C GLY A 221 16.83 -14.31 1.00
N ASP A 222 16.17 -13.34 1.65
CA ASP A 222 14.92 -12.75 1.17
C ASP A 222 14.84 -11.26 1.53
N TRP A 223 13.91 -10.54 0.89
CA TRP A 223 13.58 -9.17 1.26
C TRP A 223 12.63 -9.17 2.47
N LYS A 224 12.88 -8.30 3.45
CA LYS A 224 12.02 -8.09 4.61
C LYS A 224 11.73 -6.62 4.89
N MET A 225 10.51 -6.28 5.25
CA MET A 225 10.14 -4.96 5.77
C MET A 225 10.91 -4.69 7.06
N SER A 226 11.50 -3.50 7.18
CA SER A 226 12.22 -3.10 8.39
C SER A 226 11.81 -1.71 8.86
N SER A 227 11.51 -1.60 10.15
CA SER A 227 11.20 -0.34 10.80
C SER A 227 12.39 0.64 10.76
N ALA A 228 13.60 0.15 10.97
CA ALA A 228 14.81 0.95 10.92
C ALA A 228 15.06 1.51 9.51
N ALA A 229 14.82 0.70 8.47
CA ALA A 229 14.89 1.16 7.09
C ALA A 229 13.79 2.18 6.78
N LEU A 230 12.58 1.97 7.32
CA LEU A 230 11.46 2.92 7.15
C LEU A 230 11.75 4.27 7.82
N VAL A 231 12.35 4.29 9.00
CA VAL A 231 12.81 5.52 9.67
C VAL A 231 13.83 6.27 8.82
N ARG A 232 14.82 5.55 8.25
CA ARG A 232 15.80 6.15 7.33
C ARG A 232 15.15 6.69 6.07
N ALA A 233 14.18 5.98 5.50
CA ALA A 233 13.42 6.43 4.35
C ALA A 233 12.62 7.70 4.66
N SER A 234 11.97 7.75 5.83
CA SER A 234 11.23 8.94 6.29
C SER A 234 12.15 10.15 6.42
N GLN A 235 13.35 9.97 6.98
CA GLN A 235 14.36 11.04 7.09
C GLN A 235 14.85 11.51 5.72
N GLN A 236 14.98 10.60 4.74
CA GLN A 236 15.38 10.95 3.36
C GLN A 236 14.31 11.77 2.64
N THR A 237 13.04 11.57 2.97
CA THR A 237 11.92 12.31 2.39
C THR A 237 11.49 13.52 3.21
N ASP A 238 12.14 13.79 4.35
CA ASP A 238 11.77 14.90 5.21
C ASP A 238 11.97 16.24 4.49
N GLY A 239 10.99 17.14 4.62
CA GLY A 239 10.95 18.41 3.90
C GLY A 239 10.71 18.32 2.39
N GLN A 240 10.51 17.13 1.81
CA GLN A 240 10.20 16.97 0.39
C GLN A 240 8.69 16.79 0.15
N PRO A 241 8.14 17.30 -0.97
CA PRO A 241 6.75 17.05 -1.32
C PRO A 241 6.54 15.54 -1.58
N LYS A 242 5.46 15.00 -1.04
CA LYS A 242 5.08 13.61 -1.29
C LYS A 242 4.60 13.48 -2.76
N PRO A 243 4.92 12.39 -3.48
CA PRO A 243 4.50 12.23 -4.88
C PRO A 243 2.98 12.18 -4.99
N GLU A 244 2.35 13.07 -5.76
CA GLU A 244 0.89 13.13 -5.90
C GLU A 244 0.29 11.78 -6.33
N MET A 245 -0.89 11.46 -5.79
CA MET A 245 -1.61 10.21 -6.10
C MET A 245 -2.35 10.40 -7.42
N ALA A 246 -1.79 9.87 -8.51
CA ALA A 246 -2.39 9.91 -9.83
C ALA A 246 -2.58 8.49 -10.35
N ALA A 247 -3.69 8.22 -11.03
CA ALA A 247 -3.97 6.91 -11.61
C ALA A 247 -3.15 6.67 -12.89
N PRO A 248 -2.74 5.44 -13.21
CA PRO A 248 -2.32 5.09 -14.57
C PRO A 248 -3.41 5.53 -15.56
N GLY A 249 -3.00 6.19 -16.65
CA GLY A 249 -3.93 6.83 -17.58
C GLY A 249 -4.03 8.35 -17.44
N ASP A 250 -3.64 8.92 -16.30
CA ASP A 250 -3.60 10.37 -16.07
C ASP A 250 -2.24 10.94 -16.48
N ALA A 251 -2.21 12.11 -17.15
CA ALA A 251 -0.98 12.86 -17.42
C ALA A 251 -0.12 13.02 -16.17
N LYS A 252 -0.78 13.25 -15.02
CA LYS A 252 -0.12 13.49 -13.74
C LYS A 252 0.68 12.28 -13.25
N PHE A 253 0.30 11.06 -13.66
CA PHE A 253 1.03 9.84 -13.35
C PHE A 253 2.47 9.90 -13.86
N ASN A 254 2.62 10.31 -15.11
CA ASN A 254 3.91 10.45 -15.79
C ASN A 254 4.70 11.65 -15.23
N GLU A 255 4.05 12.80 -15.02
CA GLU A 255 4.68 14.00 -14.45
C GLU A 255 5.29 13.77 -13.07
N VAL A 256 4.56 13.08 -12.19
CA VAL A 256 5.01 12.75 -10.83
C VAL A 256 6.11 11.69 -10.88
N GLY A 257 6.24 10.99 -12.02
CA GLY A 257 7.24 9.97 -12.23
C GLY A 257 6.96 8.74 -11.38
N TRP A 258 5.74 8.21 -11.47
CA TRP A 258 5.41 6.85 -11.07
C TRP A 258 5.95 5.83 -12.10
N VAL A 259 6.16 4.59 -11.66
CA VAL A 259 6.41 3.42 -12.52
C VAL A 259 5.25 2.48 -12.34
N ALA A 260 4.50 2.23 -13.41
CA ALA A 260 3.34 1.33 -13.39
C ALA A 260 3.79 -0.12 -13.18
N ILE A 261 3.04 -0.87 -12.37
CA ILE A 261 3.23 -2.31 -12.19
C ILE A 261 2.30 -3.00 -13.17
N ARG A 262 2.86 -3.83 -14.05
CA ARG A 262 2.07 -4.74 -14.89
C ARG A 262 2.12 -6.14 -14.26
N GLU A 263 1.02 -6.86 -14.33
CA GLU A 263 1.02 -8.28 -13.96
C GLU A 263 2.06 -9.01 -14.80
N ALA A 264 2.92 -9.80 -14.14
CA ALA A 264 3.87 -10.65 -14.83
C ALA A 264 3.09 -11.72 -15.62
N SER A 265 3.18 -11.65 -16.95
CA SER A 265 2.64 -12.62 -17.92
C SER A 265 3.23 -14.01 -17.74
#